data_AF-D0MJZ1-F1
#
_entry.id   AF-D0MJZ1-F1
#
_cell.length_a   1.000
_cell.length_b   1.000
_cell.length_c   1.000
_cell.angle_alpha   90.00
_cell.angle_beta   90.00
_cell.angle_gamma   90.00
#
_symmetry.space_group_name_H-M   'P 1'
#
loop_
_entity.id
_entity.type
_entity.pdbx_description
1 polymer ?
#
loop_
_entity_poly.entity_id
_entity_poly.type
_entity_poly.pdbx_seq_one_letter_code
_entity_poly.pdbx_strand_id
1 'polypeptide(L)'
;MRIGILYLDDRHLEDLLLVQRLARVLKQLPAPMVLVHGSGGRAEQLLEAEGYMPERREGVLVVQSAHERALVERGIRETNQRLVAGLNELLIPAVGIQGSDRGLLRRTATGALRVGRTAWLVQLLRQGVWPVVSTLVATETEQIVEAPAAEVLGALAGGCMSEVVIALLRNELEEPIGKVLKNKRIDFWIGQLEELPEAVKRGVFQGNNALSS
;
A
#
# COMPACT_ATOMS: atom_id res chain seq x y z
N MET A 1 -8.86 -0.13 18.80
CA MET A 1 -9.28 -0.51 17.44
C MET A 1 -8.05 -1.00 16.73
N ARG A 2 -7.98 -2.29 16.39
CA ARG A 2 -6.90 -2.83 15.58
C ARG A 2 -7.05 -2.26 14.17
N ILE A 3 -6.02 -1.61 13.64
CA ILE A 3 -6.04 -1.02 12.31
C ILE A 3 -5.11 -1.84 11.43
N GLY A 4 -5.63 -2.29 10.30
CA GLY A 4 -4.84 -3.04 9.35
C GLY A 4 -4.28 -2.16 8.23
N ILE A 5 -3.27 -2.68 7.55
CA ILE A 5 -2.82 -2.22 6.25
C ILE A 5 -3.07 -3.37 5.27
N LEU A 6 -3.75 -3.09 4.16
CA LEU A 6 -3.96 -4.04 3.08
C LEU A 6 -3.14 -3.57 1.87
N TYR A 7 -2.11 -4.33 1.52
CA TYR A 7 -1.27 -4.04 0.37
C TYR A 7 -1.85 -4.71 -0.89
N LEU A 8 -2.09 -3.89 -1.90
CA LEU A 8 -2.50 -4.28 -3.24
C LEU A 8 -1.25 -4.33 -4.12
N ASP A 9 -0.81 -5.54 -4.46
CA ASP A 9 0.37 -5.73 -5.31
C ASP A 9 0.08 -5.41 -6.80
N ASP A 10 1.14 -5.37 -7.59
CA ASP A 10 1.10 -5.11 -9.03
C ASP A 10 0.13 -6.03 -9.77
N ARG A 11 0.17 -7.34 -9.51
CA ARG A 11 -0.69 -8.34 -10.15
C ARG A 11 -2.17 -8.11 -9.84
N HIS A 12 -2.50 -7.75 -8.60
CA HIS A 12 -3.88 -7.45 -8.24
C HIS A 12 -4.38 -6.18 -8.92
N LEU A 13 -3.52 -5.16 -9.06
CA LEU A 13 -3.91 -3.90 -9.69
C LEU A 13 -4.29 -4.07 -11.17
N GLU A 14 -3.82 -5.13 -11.82
CA GLU A 14 -4.17 -5.50 -13.20
C GLU A 14 -5.49 -6.28 -13.32
N ASP A 15 -6.01 -6.84 -12.22
CA ASP A 15 -7.30 -7.54 -12.23
C ASP A 15 -8.45 -6.54 -12.43
N LEU A 16 -9.17 -6.70 -13.55
CA LEU A 16 -10.34 -5.90 -13.92
C LEU A 16 -11.47 -6.00 -12.89
N LEU A 17 -11.52 -7.10 -12.13
CA LEU A 17 -12.54 -7.35 -11.10
C LEU A 17 -12.05 -7.00 -9.69
N LEU A 18 -10.81 -6.53 -9.52
CA LEU A 18 -10.24 -6.22 -8.20
C LEU A 18 -11.18 -5.33 -7.39
N VAL A 19 -11.64 -4.22 -7.97
CA VAL A 19 -12.46 -3.22 -7.25
C VAL A 19 -13.77 -3.84 -6.74
N GLN A 20 -14.41 -4.68 -7.56
CA GLN A 20 -15.65 -5.36 -7.18
C GLN A 20 -15.43 -6.36 -6.05
N ARG A 21 -14.36 -7.15 -6.14
CA ARG A 21 -13.95 -8.11 -5.11
C ARG A 21 -13.58 -7.41 -3.81
N LEU A 22 -12.78 -6.34 -3.92
CA LEU A 22 -12.36 -5.51 -2.81
C LEU A 22 -13.57 -4.92 -2.09
N ALA A 23 -14.48 -4.24 -2.81
CA ALA A 23 -15.69 -3.69 -2.20
C ALA A 23 -16.52 -4.75 -1.45
N ARG A 24 -16.65 -5.97 -1.99
CA ARG A 24 -17.34 -7.08 -1.32
C ARG A 24 -16.65 -7.49 -0.02
N VAL A 25 -15.33 -7.57 -0.03
CA VAL A 25 -14.51 -7.95 1.13
C VAL A 25 -14.49 -6.86 2.20
N LEU A 26 -14.30 -5.59 1.80
CA LEU A 26 -14.28 -4.46 2.73
C LEU A 26 -15.58 -4.33 3.54
N LYS A 27 -16.75 -4.64 2.94
CA LYS A 27 -18.05 -4.66 3.64
C LYS A 27 -18.14 -5.72 4.75
N GLN A 28 -17.29 -6.74 4.69
CA GLN A 28 -17.29 -7.88 5.64
C GLN A 28 -16.16 -7.78 6.66
N LEU A 29 -15.22 -6.83 6.50
CA LEU A 29 -14.11 -6.70 7.40
C LEU A 29 -14.58 -6.20 8.77
N PRO A 30 -14.21 -6.87 9.87
CA PRO A 30 -14.57 -6.43 11.22
C PRO A 30 -13.76 -5.21 11.68
N ALA A 31 -12.70 -4.85 10.96
CA ALA A 31 -11.83 -3.73 11.26
C ALA A 31 -11.45 -2.97 9.98
N PRO A 32 -11.46 -1.63 9.99
CA PRO A 32 -11.10 -0.85 8.83
C PRO A 32 -9.58 -0.89 8.60
N MET A 33 -9.17 -0.83 7.34
CA MET A 33 -7.75 -0.94 6.93
C MET A 33 -7.35 0.23 6.02
N VAL A 34 -6.09 0.63 6.09
CA VAL A 34 -5.49 1.51 5.08
C VAL A 34 -5.13 0.66 3.87
N LEU A 35 -5.64 1.04 2.70
CA LEU A 35 -5.27 0.39 1.45
C LEU A 35 -3.97 1.01 0.94
N VAL A 36 -2.99 0.20 0.55
CA VAL A 36 -1.70 0.66 0.04
C VAL A 36 -1.44 0.03 -1.32
N HIS A 37 -0.99 0.81 -2.30
CA HIS A 37 -0.69 0.29 -3.63
C HIS A 37 0.56 0.92 -4.25
N GLY A 38 1.27 0.13 -5.06
CA GLY A 38 2.40 0.58 -5.90
C GLY A 38 1.95 1.14 -7.25
N SER A 39 2.85 1.12 -8.23
CA SER A 39 2.55 1.62 -9.58
C SER A 39 1.56 0.76 -10.39
N GLY A 40 1.58 -0.56 -10.20
CA GLY A 40 0.89 -1.50 -11.08
C GLY A 40 1.27 -1.30 -12.57
N GLY A 41 0.50 -1.93 -13.47
CA GLY A 41 0.77 -1.89 -14.92
C GLY A 41 0.49 -0.54 -15.59
N ARG A 42 -0.26 0.39 -14.98
CA ARG A 42 -0.59 1.67 -15.64
C ARG A 42 0.65 2.54 -15.90
N ALA A 43 1.57 2.58 -14.94
CA ALA A 43 2.83 3.30 -15.11
C ALA A 43 3.72 2.70 -16.21
N GLU A 44 3.72 1.37 -16.33
CA GLU A 44 4.43 0.64 -17.40
C GLU A 44 3.84 0.98 -18.77
N GLN A 45 2.52 0.92 -18.92
CA GLN A 45 1.83 1.28 -20.16
C GLN A 45 2.16 2.70 -20.63
N LEU A 46 2.30 3.65 -19.69
CA LEU A 46 2.66 5.03 -20.01
C LEU A 46 4.11 5.16 -20.50
N LEU A 47 5.03 4.38 -19.93
CA LEU A 47 6.42 4.33 -20.37
C LEU A 47 6.52 3.68 -21.76
N GLU A 48 5.86 2.54 -21.95
CA GLU A 48 5.84 1.81 -23.23
C GLU A 48 5.25 2.64 -24.37
N ALA A 49 4.17 3.39 -24.09
CA ALA A 49 3.54 4.28 -25.06
C ALA A 49 4.48 5.38 -25.58
N GLU A 50 5.50 5.75 -24.79
CA GLU A 50 6.52 6.74 -25.15
C GLU A 50 7.82 6.05 -25.65
N GLY A 51 7.80 4.74 -25.87
CA GLY A 51 8.92 3.96 -26.42
C GLY A 51 9.97 3.53 -25.41
N TYR A 52 9.73 3.70 -24.11
CA TYR A 52 10.63 3.19 -23.06
C TYR A 52 10.37 1.71 -22.79
N MET A 53 11.40 1.00 -22.30
CA MET A 53 11.30 -0.39 -21.84
C MET A 53 11.28 -0.41 -20.31
N PRO A 54 10.12 -0.63 -19.65
CA PRO A 54 10.03 -0.62 -18.20
C PRO A 54 10.83 -1.77 -17.57
N GLU A 55 11.59 -1.47 -16.53
CA GLU A 55 12.27 -2.46 -15.69
C GLU A 55 11.88 -2.21 -14.23
N ARG A 56 11.59 -3.28 -13.48
CA ARG A 56 11.41 -3.19 -12.03
C ARG A 56 12.65 -3.66 -11.29
N ARG A 57 13.03 -2.89 -10.26
CA ARG A 57 14.01 -3.29 -9.25
C ARG A 57 13.35 -3.21 -7.89
N GLU A 58 13.33 -4.32 -7.16
CA GLU A 58 12.67 -4.43 -5.85
C GLU A 58 11.18 -3.99 -5.89
N GLY A 59 10.49 -4.31 -6.99
CA GLY A 59 9.08 -3.98 -7.20
C GLY A 59 8.80 -2.54 -7.65
N VAL A 60 9.83 -1.68 -7.76
CA VAL A 60 9.70 -0.27 -8.18
C VAL A 60 10.20 -0.08 -9.61
N LEU A 61 9.56 0.80 -10.37
CA LEU A 61 10.01 1.13 -11.73
C LEU A 61 11.34 1.89 -11.72
N VAL A 62 12.32 1.38 -12.44
CA VAL A 62 13.61 2.04 -12.66
C VAL A 62 13.39 3.21 -13.62
N VAL A 63 13.74 4.41 -13.17
CA VAL A 63 13.61 5.65 -13.96
C VAL A 63 14.98 6.27 -14.20
N GLN A 64 15.28 6.61 -15.45
CA GLN A 64 16.58 7.16 -15.85
C GLN A 64 16.53 8.67 -16.13
N SER A 65 15.35 9.21 -16.40
CA SER A 65 15.13 10.62 -16.72
C SER A 65 14.01 11.25 -15.88
N ALA A 66 13.98 12.60 -15.86
CA ALA A 66 12.88 13.34 -15.24
C ALA A 66 11.54 13.09 -15.96
N HIS A 67 11.59 12.80 -17.26
CA HIS A 67 10.39 12.51 -18.04
C HIS A 67 9.80 11.14 -17.69
N GLU A 68 10.62 10.08 -17.65
CA GLU A 68 10.20 8.75 -17.19
C GLU A 68 9.60 8.82 -15.78
N ARG A 69 10.23 9.58 -14.88
CA ARG A 69 9.71 9.79 -13.52
C ARG A 69 8.32 10.42 -13.54
N ALA A 70 8.09 11.43 -14.37
CA ALA A 70 6.78 12.07 -14.50
C ALA A 70 5.71 11.10 -15.04
N LEU A 71 6.09 10.21 -15.97
CA LEU A 71 5.20 9.15 -16.47
C LEU A 71 4.83 8.15 -15.38
N VAL A 72 5.82 7.70 -14.60
CA VAL A 72 5.61 6.78 -13.48
C VAL A 72 4.71 7.42 -12.41
N GLU A 73 5.00 8.67 -12.03
CA GLU A 73 4.20 9.42 -11.06
C GLU A 73 2.74 9.56 -11.54
N ARG A 74 2.54 9.94 -12.80
CA ARG A 74 1.21 10.03 -13.42
C ARG A 74 0.49 8.69 -13.36
N GLY A 75 1.15 7.60 -13.73
CA GLY A 75 0.56 6.26 -13.74
C GLY A 75 0.12 5.82 -12.34
N ILE A 76 0.93 6.08 -11.31
CA ILE A 76 0.57 5.77 -9.92
C ILE A 76 -0.64 6.60 -9.47
N ARG A 77 -0.68 7.90 -9.80
CA ARG A 77 -1.82 8.79 -9.47
C ARG A 77 -3.11 8.36 -10.17
N GLU A 78 -3.03 7.99 -11.44
CA GLU A 78 -4.17 7.48 -12.20
C GLU A 78 -4.70 6.16 -11.61
N THR A 79 -3.80 5.24 -11.23
CA THR A 79 -4.17 4.01 -10.53
C THR A 79 -4.90 4.31 -9.22
N ASN A 80 -4.39 5.24 -8.41
CA ASN A 80 -5.02 5.65 -7.15
C ASN A 80 -6.44 6.20 -7.38
N GLN A 81 -6.58 7.11 -8.34
CA GLN A 81 -7.86 7.71 -8.70
C GLN A 81 -8.87 6.67 -9.18
N ARG A 82 -8.44 5.72 -10.02
CA ARG A 82 -9.29 4.62 -10.50
C ARG A 82 -9.81 3.75 -9.36
N LEU A 83 -8.93 3.36 -8.42
CA LEU A 83 -9.32 2.57 -7.25
C LEU A 83 -10.35 3.32 -6.40
N VAL A 84 -10.10 4.60 -6.12
CA VAL A 84 -10.98 5.44 -5.30
C VAL A 84 -12.33 5.65 -5.98
N ALA A 85 -12.35 5.97 -7.27
CA ALA A 85 -13.58 6.15 -8.03
C ALA A 85 -14.43 4.88 -8.01
N GLY A 86 -13.84 3.74 -8.36
CA GLY A 86 -14.56 2.47 -8.41
C GLY A 86 -15.05 1.99 -7.03
N LEU A 87 -14.30 2.26 -5.95
CA LEU A 87 -14.79 1.99 -4.59
C LEU A 87 -15.99 2.87 -4.23
N ASN A 88 -15.92 4.17 -4.53
CA ASN A 88 -17.01 5.11 -4.26
C ASN A 88 -18.28 4.78 -5.06
N GLU A 89 -18.16 4.37 -6.33
CA GLU A 89 -19.26 3.89 -7.15
C GLU A 89 -19.98 2.67 -6.55
N LEU A 90 -19.25 1.84 -5.80
CA LEU A 90 -19.77 0.67 -5.09
C LEU A 90 -20.20 0.96 -3.64
N LEU A 91 -20.37 2.25 -3.32
CA LEU A 91 -20.78 2.78 -2.02
C LEU A 91 -19.79 2.45 -0.89
N ILE A 92 -18.50 2.37 -1.21
CA ILE A 92 -17.42 2.32 -0.23
C ILE A 92 -16.76 3.71 -0.18
N PRO A 93 -17.02 4.52 0.85
CA PRO A 93 -16.42 5.84 0.96
C PRO A 93 -14.89 5.71 1.02
N ALA A 94 -14.21 6.20 -0.01
CA ALA A 94 -12.76 6.10 -0.13
C ALA A 94 -12.15 7.46 -0.51
N VAL A 95 -10.93 7.70 -0.03
CA VAL A 95 -10.15 8.91 -0.36
C VAL A 95 -8.76 8.54 -0.84
N GLY A 96 -8.38 9.12 -1.98
CA GLY A 96 -7.05 8.96 -2.56
C GLY A 96 -6.03 9.83 -1.86
N ILE A 97 -4.90 9.23 -1.49
CA ILE A 97 -3.80 9.86 -0.75
C ILE A 97 -2.51 9.43 -1.43
N GLN A 98 -1.63 10.38 -1.69
CA GLN A 98 -0.25 10.06 -2.02
C GLN A 98 0.55 9.89 -0.73
N GLY A 99 1.54 9.01 -0.73
CA GLY A 99 2.44 8.87 0.40
C GLY A 99 3.12 10.21 0.78
N SER A 100 3.37 11.11 -0.16
CA SER A 100 3.94 12.43 0.10
C SER A 100 2.96 13.43 0.76
N ASP A 101 1.65 13.20 0.67
CA ASP A 101 0.65 14.16 1.12
C ASP A 101 0.78 14.42 2.62
N ARG A 102 0.75 15.71 2.98
CA ARG A 102 0.84 16.18 4.38
C ARG A 102 2.10 15.66 5.11
N GLY A 103 3.16 15.31 4.37
CA GLY A 103 4.38 14.75 4.92
C GLY A 103 4.20 13.35 5.51
N LEU A 104 3.25 12.56 5.01
CA LEU A 104 2.97 11.20 5.50
C LEU A 104 4.19 10.28 5.35
N LEU A 105 4.86 10.32 4.20
CA LEU A 105 6.07 9.55 3.89
C LEU A 105 7.10 10.46 3.21
N ARG A 106 8.32 10.48 3.78
CA ARG A 106 9.44 11.27 3.26
C ARG A 106 10.72 10.45 3.29
N ARG A 107 11.44 10.43 2.17
CA ARG A 107 12.79 9.85 2.09
C ARG A 107 13.80 10.87 2.59
N THR A 108 14.64 10.44 3.53
CA THR A 108 15.70 11.25 4.15
C THR A 108 16.99 11.24 3.33
N ALA A 109 17.94 12.12 3.66
CA ALA A 109 19.28 12.17 3.05
C ALA A 109 20.03 10.84 3.16
N THR A 110 19.79 10.10 4.25
CA THR A 110 20.39 8.78 4.46
C THR A 110 19.70 7.68 3.65
N GLY A 111 18.74 8.04 2.79
CA GLY A 111 17.94 7.11 2.00
C GLY A 111 16.81 6.43 2.76
N ALA A 112 16.70 6.59 4.08
CA ALA A 112 15.66 5.93 4.87
C ALA A 112 14.29 6.60 4.71
N LEU A 113 13.23 5.81 4.65
CA LEU A 113 11.86 6.31 4.64
C LEU A 113 11.37 6.62 6.06
N ARG A 114 10.93 7.87 6.29
CA ARG A 114 10.31 8.33 7.53
C ARG A 114 8.82 8.52 7.34
N VAL A 115 8.08 8.13 8.37
CA VAL A 115 6.64 8.35 8.48
C VAL A 115 6.37 9.62 9.29
N GLY A 116 5.48 10.47 8.80
CA GLY A 116 4.99 11.65 9.50
C GLY A 116 3.83 11.32 10.44
N ARG A 117 2.96 12.32 10.66
CA ARG A 117 1.77 12.13 11.51
C ARG A 117 0.75 11.25 10.79
N THR A 118 0.40 10.11 11.37
CA THR A 118 -0.60 9.15 10.84
C THR A 118 -1.98 9.31 11.47
N ALA A 119 -2.12 10.10 12.53
CA ALA A 119 -3.35 10.23 13.31
C ALA A 119 -4.58 10.63 12.47
N TRP A 120 -4.38 11.38 11.39
CA TRP A 120 -5.46 11.78 10.48
C TRP A 120 -5.96 10.63 9.60
N LEU A 121 -5.11 9.65 9.26
CA LEU A 121 -5.56 8.40 8.59
C LEU A 121 -6.50 7.61 9.50
N VAL A 122 -6.17 7.56 10.80
CA VAL A 122 -7.02 6.92 11.81
C VAL A 122 -8.36 7.65 11.95
N GLN A 123 -8.37 8.98 11.85
CA GLN A 123 -9.61 9.76 11.88
C GLN A 123 -10.50 9.46 10.67
N LEU A 124 -9.95 9.31 9.46
CA LEU A 124 -10.71 8.90 8.28
C LEU A 124 -11.36 7.53 8.48
N LEU A 125 -10.59 6.55 8.96
CA LEU A 125 -11.09 5.20 9.24
C LEU A 125 -12.23 5.22 10.29
N ARG A 126 -12.10 6.05 11.33
CA ARG A 126 -13.16 6.24 12.35
C ARG A 126 -14.44 6.88 11.78
N GLN A 127 -14.33 7.63 10.70
CA GLN A 127 -15.46 8.23 9.97
C GLN A 127 -16.04 7.27 8.91
N GLY A 128 -15.52 6.04 8.81
CA GLY A 128 -15.95 5.07 7.79
C GLY A 128 -15.39 5.36 6.40
N VAL A 129 -14.36 6.21 6.30
CA VAL A 129 -13.69 6.53 5.03
C VAL A 129 -12.40 5.72 4.91
N TRP A 130 -12.26 4.97 3.83
CA TRP A 130 -11.13 4.11 3.52
C TRP A 130 -10.00 4.91 2.84
N PRO A 131 -8.84 5.10 3.49
CA PRO A 131 -7.69 5.76 2.86
C PRO A 131 -7.05 4.81 1.84
N VAL A 132 -6.84 5.30 0.61
CA VAL A 132 -6.12 4.60 -0.45
C VAL A 132 -4.79 5.33 -0.68
N VAL A 133 -3.71 4.78 -0.15
CA VAL A 133 -2.39 5.39 -0.11
C VAL A 133 -1.50 4.83 -1.22
N SER A 134 -0.94 5.69 -2.06
CA SER A 134 0.08 5.28 -3.02
C SER A 134 1.49 5.25 -2.40
N THR A 135 2.40 4.50 -3.00
CA THR A 135 3.83 4.46 -2.62
C THR A 135 4.64 5.66 -3.12
N LEU A 136 4.01 6.74 -3.58
CA LEU A 136 4.71 7.99 -3.94
C LEU A 136 5.17 8.73 -2.69
N VAL A 137 6.45 9.02 -2.58
CA VAL A 137 7.05 9.68 -1.41
C VAL A 137 7.82 10.92 -1.84
N ALA A 138 7.89 11.92 -0.95
CA ALA A 138 8.73 13.09 -1.17
C ALA A 138 10.17 12.80 -0.76
N THR A 139 11.15 13.20 -1.57
CA THR A 139 12.56 13.25 -1.17
C THR A 139 12.85 14.52 -0.36
N GLU A 140 14.08 14.66 0.13
CA GLU A 140 14.49 15.92 0.77
C GLU A 140 14.51 17.13 -0.16
N THR A 141 14.66 16.90 -1.47
CA THR A 141 14.59 17.93 -2.51
C THR A 141 13.17 18.19 -3.01
N GLU A 142 12.15 17.69 -2.29
CA GLU A 142 10.73 17.76 -2.65
C GLU A 142 10.38 17.08 -3.98
N GLN A 143 11.29 16.25 -4.51
CA GLN A 143 10.98 15.41 -5.68
C GLN A 143 10.09 14.25 -5.25
N ILE A 144 9.11 13.93 -6.08
CA ILE A 144 8.23 12.79 -5.86
C ILE A 144 8.82 11.56 -6.56
N VAL A 145 8.96 10.46 -5.83
CA VAL A 145 9.48 9.18 -6.32
C VAL A 145 8.66 8.02 -5.78
N GLU A 146 8.61 6.92 -6.51
CA GLU A 146 8.06 5.67 -5.99
C GLU A 146 9.02 5.06 -4.95
N ALA A 147 8.49 4.56 -3.84
CA ALA A 147 9.24 3.81 -2.84
C ALA A 147 8.88 2.32 -2.86
N PRO A 148 9.83 1.42 -2.54
CA PRO A 148 9.56 0.00 -2.40
C PRO A 148 8.46 -0.28 -1.37
N ALA A 149 7.58 -1.23 -1.68
CA ALA A 149 6.48 -1.59 -0.80
C ALA A 149 6.95 -2.01 0.60
N ALA A 150 8.06 -2.75 0.68
CA ALA A 150 8.66 -3.16 1.95
C ALA A 150 8.99 -1.94 2.85
N GLU A 151 9.59 -0.89 2.28
CA GLU A 151 9.90 0.34 3.02
C GLU A 151 8.63 1.06 3.47
N VAL A 152 7.65 1.20 2.57
CA VAL A 152 6.38 1.89 2.85
C VAL A 152 5.59 1.18 3.95
N LEU A 153 5.42 -0.14 3.84
CA LEU A 153 4.72 -0.95 4.82
C LEU A 153 5.43 -0.90 6.19
N GLY A 154 6.76 -0.99 6.21
CA GLY A 154 7.55 -0.90 7.44
C GLY A 154 7.52 0.49 8.09
N ALA A 155 7.45 1.56 7.29
CA ALA A 155 7.33 2.93 7.78
C ALA A 155 5.93 3.19 8.33
N LEU A 156 4.88 2.85 7.57
CA LEU A 156 3.49 3.01 8.01
C LEU A 156 3.19 2.17 9.26
N ALA A 157 3.64 0.93 9.33
CA ALA A 157 3.47 0.10 10.52
C ALA A 157 4.19 0.66 11.75
N GLY A 158 5.35 1.29 11.59
CA GLY A 158 6.07 1.96 12.69
C GLY A 158 5.44 3.29 13.12
N GLY A 159 4.72 3.97 12.23
CA GLY A 159 4.04 5.24 12.51
C GLY A 159 2.57 5.10 12.93
N CYS A 160 1.94 3.99 12.59
CA CYS A 160 0.60 3.63 13.01
C CYS A 160 0.64 2.85 14.34
N MET A 161 -0.44 2.99 15.11
CA MET A 161 -0.59 2.55 16.51
C MET A 161 -0.15 1.09 16.79
N SER A 162 0.16 0.79 18.05
CA SER A 162 0.87 -0.40 18.58
C SER A 162 0.41 -1.82 18.18
N GLU A 163 -0.63 -1.99 17.36
CA GLU A 163 -1.16 -3.29 16.92
C GLU A 163 -1.54 -3.24 15.42
N VAL A 164 -0.57 -2.97 14.55
CA VAL A 164 -0.77 -3.02 13.09
C VAL A 164 -0.69 -4.45 12.60
N VAL A 165 -1.66 -4.83 11.77
CA VAL A 165 -1.62 -6.05 10.94
C VAL A 165 -1.42 -5.66 9.49
N ILE A 166 -0.53 -6.35 8.79
CA ILE A 166 -0.37 -6.20 7.34
C ILE A 166 -0.94 -7.40 6.60
N ALA A 167 -1.94 -7.18 5.76
CA ALA A 167 -2.46 -8.17 4.83
C ALA A 167 -1.81 -7.98 3.45
N LEU A 168 -1.26 -9.05 2.91
CA LEU A 168 -0.65 -9.12 1.58
C LEU A 168 -1.48 -10.06 0.71
N LEU A 169 -2.05 -9.56 -0.37
CA LEU A 169 -2.81 -10.38 -1.31
C LEU A 169 -1.85 -11.13 -2.22
N ARG A 170 -1.27 -12.23 -1.75
CA ARG A 170 -0.25 -13.01 -2.48
C ARG A 170 -0.33 -14.48 -2.09
N ASN A 171 0.32 -15.34 -2.86
CA ASN A 171 0.53 -16.74 -2.46
C ASN A 171 1.80 -16.93 -1.62
N GLU A 172 2.77 -16.02 -1.77
CA GLU A 172 4.09 -16.14 -1.13
C GLU A 172 4.57 -14.78 -0.61
N LEU A 173 5.42 -14.81 0.41
CA LEU A 173 6.05 -13.62 0.98
C LEU A 173 7.30 -13.26 0.18
N GLU A 174 7.35 -12.07 -0.41
CA GLU A 174 8.59 -11.56 -0.99
C GLU A 174 9.62 -11.29 0.10
N GLU A 175 10.88 -11.65 -0.16
CA GLU A 175 11.98 -11.52 0.81
C GLU A 175 12.12 -10.10 1.37
N PRO A 176 12.10 -9.01 0.54
CA PRO A 176 12.24 -7.66 1.06
C PRO A 176 11.14 -7.27 2.05
N ILE A 177 9.88 -7.63 1.73
CA ILE A 177 8.73 -7.38 2.60
C ILE A 177 8.86 -8.22 3.87
N GLY A 178 9.13 -9.51 3.73
CA GLY A 178 9.23 -10.43 4.86
C GLY A 178 10.33 -10.06 5.84
N LYS A 179 11.48 -9.58 5.35
CA LYS A 179 12.59 -9.09 6.17
C LYS A 179 12.13 -7.90 7.02
N VAL A 180 11.44 -6.93 6.44
CA VAL A 180 10.93 -5.75 7.16
C VAL A 180 9.91 -6.16 8.24
N LEU A 181 8.94 -7.00 7.88
CA LEU A 181 7.89 -7.45 8.81
C LEU A 181 8.47 -8.21 10.00
N LYS A 182 9.39 -9.16 9.74
CA LYS A 182 10.06 -9.94 10.79
C LYS A 182 10.94 -9.06 11.68
N ASN A 183 11.77 -8.20 11.09
CA ASN A 183 12.69 -7.33 11.84
C ASN A 183 11.93 -6.37 12.77
N LYS A 184 10.77 -5.87 12.33
CA LYS A 184 9.92 -4.99 13.12
C LYS A 184 8.90 -5.72 14.00
N ARG A 185 8.87 -7.06 13.97
CA ARG A 185 7.89 -7.90 14.67
C ARG A 185 6.44 -7.48 14.39
N ILE A 186 6.14 -7.22 13.13
CA ILE A 186 4.81 -6.84 12.67
C ILE A 186 4.03 -8.10 12.35
N ASP A 187 2.80 -8.20 12.86
CA ASP A 187 1.86 -9.24 12.50
C ASP A 187 1.42 -9.09 11.05
N PHE A 188 1.43 -10.17 10.29
CA PHE A 188 1.02 -10.15 8.90
C PHE A 188 0.22 -11.37 8.49
N TRP A 189 -0.51 -11.25 7.40
CA TRP A 189 -1.26 -12.33 6.80
C TRP A 189 -1.08 -12.32 5.29
N ILE A 190 -1.04 -13.52 4.71
CA ILE A 190 -0.86 -13.76 3.28
C ILE A 190 -1.96 -14.72 2.85
N GLY A 191 -2.65 -14.40 1.76
CA GLY A 191 -3.65 -15.27 1.18
C GLY A 191 -4.51 -14.55 0.15
N GLN A 192 -5.63 -15.17 -0.18
CA GLN A 192 -6.57 -14.65 -1.17
C GLN A 192 -7.51 -13.61 -0.55
N LEU A 193 -7.78 -12.52 -1.27
CA LEU A 193 -8.58 -11.39 -0.78
C LEU A 193 -9.90 -11.82 -0.09
N GLU A 194 -10.57 -12.82 -0.64
CA GLU A 194 -11.83 -13.39 -0.13
C GLU A 194 -11.72 -14.03 1.26
N GLU A 195 -10.53 -14.50 1.65
CA GLU A 195 -10.28 -15.17 2.94
C GLU A 195 -9.95 -14.16 4.05
N LEU A 196 -9.61 -12.93 3.68
CA LEU A 196 -9.17 -11.90 4.61
C LEU A 196 -10.16 -11.61 5.76
N PRO A 197 -11.50 -11.50 5.52
CA PRO A 197 -12.44 -11.26 6.62
C PRO A 197 -12.38 -12.34 7.69
N GLU A 198 -12.23 -13.59 7.28
CA GLU A 198 -12.21 -14.73 8.19
C GLU A 198 -10.88 -14.80 8.94
N ALA A 199 -9.76 -14.52 8.28
CA ALA A 199 -8.45 -14.40 8.91
C ALA A 199 -8.42 -13.30 9.97
N VAL A 200 -9.00 -12.12 9.67
CA VAL A 200 -9.06 -11.01 10.63
C VAL A 200 -9.96 -11.34 11.82
N LYS A 201 -11.10 -11.99 11.62
CA LYS A 201 -11.99 -12.43 12.71
C LYS A 201 -11.32 -13.43 13.64
N ARG A 202 -10.58 -14.40 13.07
CA ARG A 202 -9.91 -15.46 13.84
C ARG A 202 -8.57 -15.01 14.44
N GLY A 203 -8.07 -13.84 14.06
CA GLY A 203 -6.76 -13.36 14.51
C GLY A 203 -5.60 -14.20 13.97
N VAL A 204 -5.75 -14.82 12.80
CA VAL A 204 -4.73 -15.70 12.20
C VAL A 204 -3.67 -14.85 11.53
N PHE A 205 -2.66 -14.46 12.29
CA PHE A 205 -1.53 -13.67 11.81
C PHE A 205 -0.20 -14.38 12.07
N GLN A 206 0.70 -14.23 11.12
CA GLN A 206 2.08 -14.66 11.17
C GLN A 206 2.88 -13.50 11.79
N GLY A 207 3.49 -13.75 12.95
CA GLY A 207 4.07 -12.70 13.77
C GLY A 207 3.67 -12.94 15.23
N ASN A 208 4.65 -13.02 16.11
CA ASN A 208 4.49 -13.24 17.55
C ASN A 208 3.84 -14.54 18.08
N ASN A 209 3.81 -15.66 17.34
CA ASN A 209 3.76 -17.00 17.97
C ASN A 209 5.14 -17.46 18.49
N ALA A 210 5.79 -16.58 19.24
CA ALA A 210 6.95 -16.90 20.06
C ALA A 210 6.85 -16.04 21.33
N LEU A 211 5.85 -16.34 22.17
CA LEU A 211 5.77 -16.06 23.62
C LEU A 211 4.38 -16.48 24.13
N SER A 212 4.10 -17.78 24.07
CA SER A 212 3.09 -18.43 24.90
C SER A 212 3.54 -19.86 25.17
N SER A 213 4.57 -19.96 26.03
CA SER A 213 4.91 -21.12 26.85
C SER A 213 5.84 -20.65 27.95
#